data_AF-A0A238VWS3-F1
#
_entry.id   AF-A0A238VWS3-F1
#
_cell.length_a   1.000
_cell.length_b   1.000
_cell.length_c   1.000
_cell.angle_alpha   90.00
_cell.angle_beta   90.00
_cell.angle_gamma   90.00
#
_symmetry.space_group_name_H-M   'P 1'
#
loop_
_entity.id
_entity.type
_entity.pdbx_description
1 polymer ?
#
loop_
_entity_poly.entity_id
_entity_poly.type
_entity_poly.pdbx_seq_one_letter_code
_entity_poly.pdbx_strand_id
1 'polypeptide(L)'
;MTLDDPWPQGPRALKDTDAVKMRHALRADPHIAPLASYVDALRAENRGYVPDFDPLDGGVDAEILFLLEKPGPKTDPANGGSGFISRDNDDPSAEATYRFMELAQVPRRASVIWNAIPWWNETTEVSPRERSEGMLRLSELLRLLPHLRSVVLVGNNAKKARSVVEATGMQVFESAHPSAQVRGANRRLWDQIPDQWRRAYQASNTKFTYTADSNLSVEAKPSPDGISEQTLLERVRAAQARYEAVLVEYEAACAELRQFQAEGDRG
;
A
#
# COMPACT_ATOMS: atom_id res chain seq x y z
N MET A 1 -3.27 -1.72 -24.47
CA MET A 1 -1.94 -2.02 -23.87
C MET A 1 -1.16 -2.86 -24.86
N THR A 2 0.05 -2.46 -25.25
CA THR A 2 1.01 -3.40 -25.82
C THR A 2 1.44 -4.36 -24.70
N LEU A 3 1.76 -5.61 -25.04
CA LEU A 3 2.17 -6.63 -24.07
C LEU A 3 3.53 -6.34 -23.39
N ASP A 4 4.16 -5.21 -23.72
CA ASP A 4 5.54 -4.90 -23.37
C ASP A 4 5.69 -4.05 -22.09
N ASP A 5 4.60 -3.44 -21.57
CA ASP A 5 4.60 -2.72 -20.29
C ASP A 5 3.34 -3.06 -19.47
N PRO A 6 3.46 -3.80 -18.35
CA PRO A 6 2.31 -4.14 -17.51
C PRO A 6 1.78 -2.95 -16.70
N TRP A 7 2.49 -1.82 -16.66
CA TRP A 7 2.15 -0.70 -15.80
C TRP A 7 1.01 0.18 -16.37
N PRO A 8 0.02 0.56 -15.54
CA PRO A 8 -1.00 1.51 -15.94
C PRO A 8 -0.39 2.86 -16.35
N GLN A 9 -0.87 3.43 -17.45
CA GLN A 9 -0.51 4.78 -17.89
C GLN A 9 -1.34 5.87 -17.15
N GLY A 10 -2.24 5.46 -16.25
CA GLY A 10 -3.11 6.35 -15.49
C GLY A 10 -4.13 5.57 -14.65
N PRO A 11 -4.94 6.27 -13.84
CA PRO A 11 -5.97 5.64 -13.00
C PRO A 11 -7.06 4.98 -13.86
N ARG A 12 -7.89 4.16 -13.21
CA ARG A 12 -9.05 3.48 -13.85
C ARG A 12 -8.66 2.51 -14.97
N ALA A 13 -7.45 1.95 -14.93
CA ALA A 13 -6.98 1.01 -15.95
C ALA A 13 -7.80 -0.29 -15.98
N LEU A 14 -8.44 -0.67 -14.87
CA LEU A 14 -9.26 -1.88 -14.79
C LEU A 14 -10.65 -1.76 -15.44
N LYS A 15 -10.97 -0.62 -16.07
CA LYS A 15 -12.08 -0.56 -17.04
C LYS A 15 -11.82 -1.36 -18.31
N ASP A 16 -10.53 -1.63 -18.61
CA ASP A 16 -10.09 -2.43 -19.74
C ASP A 16 -10.10 -3.92 -19.34
N THR A 17 -10.87 -4.72 -20.07
CA THR A 17 -10.97 -6.17 -19.81
C THR A 17 -9.65 -6.90 -20.04
N ASP A 18 -8.77 -6.40 -20.92
CA ASP A 18 -7.47 -7.04 -21.15
C ASP A 18 -6.51 -6.74 -20.00
N ALA A 19 -6.62 -5.56 -19.38
CA ALA A 19 -5.93 -5.28 -18.13
C ALA A 19 -6.39 -6.24 -17.03
N VAL A 20 -7.70 -6.49 -16.89
CA VAL A 20 -8.25 -7.46 -15.91
C VAL A 20 -7.72 -8.88 -16.17
N LYS A 21 -7.77 -9.37 -17.41
CA LYS A 21 -7.21 -10.69 -17.78
C LYS A 21 -5.71 -10.80 -17.44
N MET A 22 -4.95 -9.74 -17.71
CA MET A 22 -3.53 -9.68 -17.35
C MET A 22 -3.34 -9.81 -15.83
N ARG A 23 -4.13 -9.10 -15.00
CA ARG A 23 -4.03 -9.26 -13.53
C ARG A 23 -4.30 -10.71 -13.11
N HIS A 24 -5.29 -11.38 -13.70
CA HIS A 24 -5.54 -12.78 -13.35
C HIS A 24 -4.35 -13.70 -13.67
N ALA A 25 -3.65 -13.47 -14.79
CA ALA A 25 -2.45 -14.25 -15.14
C ALA A 25 -1.30 -14.05 -14.15
N LEU A 26 -1.14 -12.83 -13.62
CA LEU A 26 -0.10 -12.47 -12.66
C LEU A 26 -0.36 -12.95 -11.22
N ARG A 27 -1.53 -13.56 -10.92
CA ARG A 27 -1.80 -14.15 -9.59
C ARG A 27 -0.79 -15.24 -9.21
N ALA A 28 -0.17 -15.88 -10.20
CA ALA A 28 0.82 -16.92 -10.01
C ALA A 28 2.25 -16.37 -9.79
N ASP A 29 2.46 -15.05 -9.91
CA ASP A 29 3.77 -14.45 -9.69
C ASP A 29 4.25 -14.71 -8.26
N PRO A 30 5.55 -15.02 -8.03
CA PRO A 30 6.05 -15.44 -6.73
C PRO A 30 5.72 -14.51 -5.56
N HIS A 31 5.73 -13.19 -5.78
CA HIS A 31 5.43 -12.22 -4.73
C HIS A 31 3.94 -12.11 -4.41
N ILE A 32 3.05 -12.64 -5.27
CA ILE A 32 1.59 -12.60 -5.11
C ILE A 32 1.00 -13.95 -4.75
N ALA A 33 1.58 -15.05 -5.21
CA ALA A 33 1.04 -16.39 -5.04
C ALA A 33 0.67 -16.76 -3.57
N PRO A 34 1.44 -16.36 -2.53
CA PRO A 34 1.04 -16.57 -1.14
C PRO A 34 -0.26 -15.83 -0.77
N LEU A 35 -0.43 -14.60 -1.26
CA LEU A 35 -1.63 -13.79 -1.03
C LEU A 35 -2.83 -14.31 -1.83
N ALA A 36 -2.60 -14.77 -3.07
CA ALA A 36 -3.64 -15.43 -3.86
C ALA A 36 -4.15 -16.71 -3.17
N SER A 37 -3.24 -17.52 -2.61
CA SER A 37 -3.59 -18.72 -1.84
C SER A 37 -4.39 -18.38 -0.58
N TYR A 38 -4.02 -17.30 0.11
CA TYR A 38 -4.78 -16.78 1.24
C TYR A 38 -6.19 -16.35 0.84
N VAL A 39 -6.35 -15.66 -0.29
CA VAL A 39 -7.66 -15.29 -0.84
C VAL A 39 -8.50 -16.53 -1.16
N ASP A 40 -7.91 -17.56 -1.77
CA ASP A 40 -8.62 -18.80 -2.09
C ASP A 40 -9.09 -19.53 -0.81
N ALA A 41 -8.28 -19.51 0.26
CA ALA A 41 -8.68 -20.04 1.57
C ALA A 41 -9.85 -19.24 2.17
N LEU A 42 -9.85 -17.91 2.08
CA LEU A 42 -10.97 -17.08 2.53
C LEU A 42 -12.26 -17.36 1.75
N ARG A 43 -12.16 -17.57 0.43
CA ARG A 43 -13.31 -17.92 -0.43
C ARG A 43 -13.91 -19.26 -0.03
N ALA A 44 -13.07 -20.23 0.37
CA ALA A 44 -13.54 -21.53 0.86
C ALA A 44 -14.36 -21.44 2.17
N GLU A 45 -14.25 -20.35 2.93
CA GLU A 45 -15.10 -20.12 4.11
C GLU A 45 -16.54 -19.74 3.77
N ASN A 46 -16.82 -19.39 2.51
CA ASN A 46 -18.15 -19.08 2.00
C ASN A 46 -18.88 -17.97 2.81
N ARG A 47 -18.15 -16.91 3.17
CA ARG A 47 -18.65 -15.76 3.96
C ARG A 47 -19.12 -14.59 3.11
N GLY A 48 -18.93 -14.66 1.80
CA GLY A 48 -19.21 -13.59 0.85
C GLY A 48 -18.13 -13.50 -0.24
N TYR A 49 -18.24 -12.49 -1.09
CA TYR A 49 -17.29 -12.25 -2.17
C TYR A 49 -15.97 -11.69 -1.64
N VAL A 50 -14.84 -12.34 -1.96
CA VAL A 50 -13.49 -11.89 -1.57
C VAL A 50 -12.73 -11.46 -2.83
N PRO A 51 -12.32 -10.18 -2.95
CA PRO A 51 -11.48 -9.74 -4.07
C PRO A 51 -10.08 -10.35 -3.99
N ASP A 52 -9.45 -10.46 -5.16
CA ASP A 52 -8.01 -10.69 -5.22
C ASP A 52 -7.23 -9.41 -4.88
N PHE A 53 -6.00 -9.57 -4.37
CA PHE A 53 -5.02 -8.50 -4.31
C PHE A 53 -4.63 -8.06 -5.72
N ASP A 54 -4.28 -6.78 -5.92
CA ASP A 54 -3.72 -6.33 -7.18
C ASP A 54 -2.28 -6.88 -7.37
N PRO A 55 -2.01 -7.70 -8.39
CA PRO A 55 -0.69 -8.30 -8.58
C PRO A 55 0.42 -7.31 -9.01
N LEU A 56 0.04 -6.10 -9.45
CA LEU A 56 1.00 -5.05 -9.74
C LEU A 56 1.52 -4.36 -8.47
N ASP A 57 0.84 -4.53 -7.33
CA ASP A 57 1.31 -4.05 -6.03
C ASP A 57 2.49 -4.91 -5.52
N GLY A 58 2.97 -4.60 -4.32
CA GLY A 58 4.17 -5.21 -3.73
C GLY A 58 4.00 -6.66 -3.29
N GLY A 59 2.78 -7.15 -3.14
CA GLY A 59 2.55 -8.50 -2.63
C GLY A 59 3.21 -8.73 -1.27
N VAL A 60 3.91 -9.86 -1.12
CA VAL A 60 4.68 -10.18 0.10
C VAL A 60 5.93 -9.30 0.29
N ASP A 61 6.37 -8.60 -0.76
CA ASP A 61 7.49 -7.67 -0.70
C ASP A 61 7.06 -6.27 -0.23
N ALA A 62 5.77 -6.07 0.06
CA ALA A 62 5.26 -4.78 0.50
C ALA A 62 5.83 -4.36 1.87
N GLU A 63 6.18 -3.09 1.97
CA GLU A 63 6.72 -2.43 3.16
C GLU A 63 5.66 -1.61 3.91
N ILE A 64 4.59 -1.22 3.20
CA ILE A 64 3.45 -0.48 3.73
C ILE A 64 2.10 -1.11 3.31
N LEU A 65 1.19 -1.26 4.26
CA LEU A 65 -0.17 -1.75 4.05
C LEU A 65 -1.17 -0.61 4.23
N PHE A 66 -2.03 -0.39 3.24
CA PHE A 66 -3.19 0.48 3.35
C PHE A 66 -4.41 -0.36 3.71
N LEU A 67 -4.82 -0.31 4.97
CA LEU A 67 -5.92 -1.12 5.51
C LEU A 67 -7.22 -0.32 5.51
N LEU A 68 -8.14 -0.74 4.65
CA LEU A 68 -9.52 -0.27 4.56
C LEU A 68 -10.43 -1.11 5.48
N GLU A 69 -11.70 -0.74 5.60
CA GLU A 69 -12.64 -1.48 6.47
C GLU A 69 -13.11 -2.79 5.84
N LYS A 70 -13.85 -2.69 4.74
CA LYS A 70 -14.62 -3.77 4.11
C LYS A 70 -14.80 -3.46 2.64
N PRO A 71 -14.82 -4.47 1.74
CA PRO A 71 -15.12 -4.24 0.34
C PRO A 71 -16.49 -3.56 0.16
N GLY A 72 -16.61 -2.72 -0.87
CA GLY A 72 -17.89 -2.19 -1.32
C GLY A 72 -18.55 -3.08 -2.37
N PRO A 73 -19.82 -2.82 -2.75
CA PRO A 73 -20.56 -3.63 -3.72
C PRO A 73 -19.86 -3.72 -5.07
N LYS A 74 -19.21 -2.64 -5.51
CA LYS A 74 -18.47 -2.56 -6.79
C LYS A 74 -17.13 -3.29 -6.80
N THR A 75 -16.84 -4.09 -5.78
CA THR A 75 -15.66 -4.96 -5.74
C THR A 75 -15.95 -6.30 -6.44
N ASP A 76 -17.21 -6.72 -6.44
CA ASP A 76 -17.68 -7.96 -7.06
C ASP A 76 -17.94 -7.76 -8.57
N PRO A 77 -17.39 -8.60 -9.46
CA PRO A 77 -17.70 -8.59 -10.89
C PRO A 77 -19.19 -8.69 -11.21
N ALA A 78 -19.99 -9.36 -10.37
CA ALA A 78 -21.44 -9.40 -10.51
C ALA A 78 -22.10 -8.00 -10.43
N ASN A 79 -21.42 -7.05 -9.78
CA ASN A 79 -21.84 -5.66 -9.61
C ASN A 79 -21.01 -4.68 -10.46
N GLY A 80 -20.33 -5.18 -11.51
CA GLY A 80 -19.50 -4.37 -12.40
C GLY A 80 -18.12 -4.02 -11.83
N GLY A 81 -17.66 -4.73 -10.81
CA GLY A 81 -16.30 -4.62 -10.28
C GLY A 81 -15.25 -5.35 -11.13
N SER A 82 -13.98 -5.04 -10.90
CA SER A 82 -12.85 -5.73 -11.54
C SER A 82 -12.55 -7.10 -10.92
N GLY A 83 -13.05 -7.35 -9.70
CA GLY A 83 -12.69 -8.50 -8.88
C GLY A 83 -11.42 -8.32 -8.05
N PHE A 84 -10.75 -7.17 -8.14
CA PHE A 84 -9.54 -6.83 -7.41
C PHE A 84 -9.76 -5.68 -6.42
N ILE A 85 -9.03 -5.70 -5.30
CA ILE A 85 -8.84 -4.51 -4.48
C ILE A 85 -7.66 -3.72 -5.04
N SER A 86 -7.96 -2.65 -5.77
CA SER A 86 -6.96 -1.96 -6.58
C SER A 86 -7.18 -0.46 -6.64
N ARG A 87 -6.07 0.28 -6.65
CA ARG A 87 -6.04 1.72 -7.01
C ARG A 87 -6.35 1.99 -8.49
N ASP A 88 -6.40 0.96 -9.33
CA ASP A 88 -6.70 1.05 -10.77
C ASP A 88 -8.18 0.76 -11.08
N ASN A 89 -9.02 0.49 -10.09
CA ASN A 89 -10.45 0.26 -10.28
C ASN A 89 -11.12 1.47 -10.94
N ASP A 90 -12.16 1.22 -11.74
CA ASP A 90 -12.92 2.27 -12.43
C ASP A 90 -13.94 2.96 -11.50
N ASP A 91 -13.44 3.55 -10.42
CA ASP A 91 -14.26 4.28 -9.48
C ASP A 91 -13.51 5.52 -8.92
N PRO A 92 -14.25 6.53 -8.42
CA PRO A 92 -13.64 7.76 -7.90
C PRO A 92 -12.72 7.57 -6.70
N SER A 93 -12.94 6.55 -5.87
CA SER A 93 -12.13 6.29 -4.68
C SER A 93 -10.80 5.63 -5.04
N ALA A 94 -10.81 4.69 -5.97
CA ALA A 94 -9.59 4.12 -6.53
C ALA A 94 -8.77 5.17 -7.28
N GLU A 95 -9.40 6.01 -8.11
CA GLU A 95 -8.71 7.13 -8.77
C GLU A 95 -8.07 8.09 -7.77
N ALA A 96 -8.78 8.48 -6.71
CA ALA A 96 -8.21 9.33 -5.67
C ALA A 96 -7.04 8.63 -4.95
N THR A 97 -7.17 7.34 -4.65
CA THR A 97 -6.11 6.53 -4.04
C THR A 97 -4.86 6.49 -4.93
N TYR A 98 -5.02 6.25 -6.23
CA TYR A 98 -3.94 6.28 -7.20
C TYR A 98 -3.20 7.63 -7.14
N ARG A 99 -3.94 8.74 -7.25
CA ARG A 99 -3.35 10.10 -7.23
C ARG A 99 -2.67 10.44 -5.92
N PHE A 100 -3.26 10.04 -4.79
CA PHE A 100 -2.67 10.29 -3.48
C PHE A 100 -1.40 9.47 -3.25
N MET A 101 -1.33 8.24 -3.75
CA MET A 101 -0.09 7.46 -3.72
C MET A 101 1.01 8.07 -4.59
N GLU A 102 0.66 8.60 -5.78
CA GLU A 102 1.60 9.37 -6.61
C GLU A 102 2.12 10.60 -5.86
N LEU A 103 1.22 11.43 -5.30
CA LEU A 103 1.59 12.63 -4.55
C LEU A 103 2.39 12.33 -3.28
N ALA A 104 2.09 11.21 -2.62
CA ALA A 104 2.82 10.73 -1.47
C ALA A 104 4.17 10.09 -1.82
N GLN A 105 4.44 9.89 -3.12
CA GLN A 105 5.62 9.20 -3.64
C GLN A 105 5.78 7.79 -3.04
N VAL A 106 4.67 7.07 -2.87
CA VAL A 106 4.68 5.69 -2.40
C VAL A 106 4.88 4.78 -3.62
N PRO A 107 6.04 4.11 -3.77
CA PRO A 107 6.26 3.22 -4.89
C PRO A 107 5.25 2.09 -4.87
N ARG A 108 4.70 1.76 -6.03
CA ARG A 108 3.67 0.73 -6.14
C ARG A 108 4.12 -0.61 -5.56
N ARG A 109 5.34 -1.03 -5.88
CA ARG A 109 5.97 -2.26 -5.36
C ARG A 109 6.27 -2.24 -3.86
N ALA A 110 6.26 -1.08 -3.21
CA ALA A 110 6.44 -1.00 -1.76
C ALA A 110 5.12 -1.15 -0.99
N SER A 111 3.97 -1.16 -1.67
CA SER A 111 2.66 -1.04 -1.02
C SER A 111 1.75 -2.21 -1.35
N VAL A 112 0.82 -2.49 -0.43
CA VAL A 112 -0.34 -3.36 -0.67
C VAL A 112 -1.60 -2.71 -0.08
N ILE A 113 -2.76 -2.94 -0.67
CA ILE A 113 -4.07 -2.46 -0.19
C ILE A 113 -4.90 -3.67 0.24
N TRP A 114 -5.54 -3.61 1.41
CA TRP A 114 -6.43 -4.68 1.88
C TRP A 114 -7.60 -4.16 2.72
N ASN A 115 -8.58 -5.02 3.02
CA ASN A 115 -9.69 -4.73 3.93
C ASN A 115 -9.56 -5.52 5.24
N ALA A 116 -9.85 -4.89 6.38
CA ALA A 116 -9.86 -5.54 7.68
C ALA A 116 -10.91 -6.67 7.77
N ILE A 117 -12.02 -6.52 7.06
CA ILE A 117 -13.02 -7.56 6.82
C ILE A 117 -12.93 -7.92 5.33
N PRO A 118 -12.44 -9.12 4.97
CA PRO A 118 -12.01 -9.35 3.60
C PRO A 118 -13.14 -9.72 2.63
N TRP A 119 -14.38 -9.91 3.10
CA TRP A 119 -15.51 -10.33 2.27
C TRP A 119 -16.61 -9.26 2.17
N TRP A 120 -17.29 -9.24 1.02
CA TRP A 120 -18.54 -8.55 0.78
C TRP A 120 -19.71 -9.54 0.92
N ASN A 121 -20.59 -9.29 1.89
CA ASN A 121 -21.79 -10.09 2.15
C ASN A 121 -23.08 -9.28 1.90
N GLU A 122 -23.07 -8.47 0.84
CA GLU A 122 -24.23 -7.65 0.40
C GLU A 122 -24.63 -6.51 1.36
N THR A 123 -23.88 -6.31 2.44
CA THR A 123 -24.11 -5.21 3.39
C THR A 123 -22.82 -4.52 3.82
N THR A 124 -22.91 -3.21 4.00
CA THR A 124 -21.85 -2.40 4.61
C THR A 124 -21.86 -2.47 6.13
N GLU A 125 -22.92 -3.01 6.74
CA GLU A 125 -22.98 -3.18 8.19
C GLU A 125 -21.98 -4.26 8.64
N VAL A 126 -21.42 -4.07 9.84
CA VAL A 126 -20.42 -4.96 10.42
C VAL A 126 -20.82 -5.33 11.84
N SER A 127 -21.21 -6.60 12.00
CA SER A 127 -21.53 -7.16 13.32
C SER A 127 -20.26 -7.31 14.19
N PRO A 128 -20.38 -7.37 15.53
CA PRO A 128 -19.25 -7.64 16.41
C PRO A 128 -18.54 -8.98 16.11
N ARG A 129 -19.32 -10.00 15.74
CA ARG A 129 -18.79 -11.32 15.35
C ARG A 129 -17.98 -11.21 14.07
N GLU A 130 -18.55 -10.64 13.02
CA GLU A 130 -17.88 -10.46 11.73
C GLU A 130 -16.59 -9.66 11.88
N ARG A 131 -16.60 -8.61 12.72
CA ARG A 131 -15.40 -7.85 13.04
C ARG A 131 -14.32 -8.72 13.68
N SER A 132 -14.69 -9.52 14.68
CA SER A 132 -13.75 -10.41 15.38
C SER A 132 -13.15 -11.44 14.43
N GLU A 133 -13.97 -12.00 13.53
CA GLU A 133 -13.53 -12.92 12.49
C GLU A 133 -12.61 -12.22 11.47
N GLY A 134 -12.93 -11.00 11.05
CA GLY A 134 -12.06 -10.18 10.21
C GLY A 134 -10.71 -9.90 10.85
N MET A 135 -10.67 -9.57 12.15
CA MET A 135 -9.41 -9.33 12.88
C MET A 135 -8.52 -10.59 12.97
N LEU A 136 -9.13 -11.76 13.10
CA LEU A 136 -8.40 -13.03 13.03
C LEU A 136 -7.75 -13.20 11.65
N ARG A 137 -8.51 -12.96 10.58
CA ARG A 137 -8.00 -13.04 9.20
C ARG A 137 -6.94 -11.99 8.90
N LEU A 138 -7.07 -10.78 9.43
CA LEU A 138 -6.03 -9.77 9.35
C LEU A 138 -4.73 -10.25 10.02
N SER A 139 -4.82 -10.88 11.19
CA SER A 139 -3.65 -11.43 11.89
C SER A 139 -2.96 -12.56 11.10
N GLU A 140 -3.71 -13.31 10.28
CA GLU A 140 -3.16 -14.29 9.34
C GLU A 140 -2.48 -13.62 8.16
N LEU A 141 -3.11 -12.59 7.57
CA LEU A 141 -2.51 -11.81 6.48
C LEU A 141 -1.19 -11.16 6.89
N LEU A 142 -1.13 -10.52 8.06
CA LEU A 142 0.08 -9.82 8.52
C LEU A 142 1.29 -10.76 8.64
N ARG A 143 1.07 -12.06 8.89
CA ARG A 143 2.13 -13.08 8.91
C ARG A 143 2.67 -13.45 7.53
N LEU A 144 1.94 -13.14 6.46
CA LEU A 144 2.35 -13.36 5.08
C LEU A 144 3.16 -12.20 4.49
N LEU A 145 3.31 -11.09 5.23
CA LEU A 145 3.94 -9.87 4.77
C LEU A 145 5.24 -9.62 5.56
N PRO A 146 6.33 -10.37 5.29
CA PRO A 146 7.55 -10.37 6.09
C PRO A 146 8.32 -9.05 6.06
N HIS A 147 8.10 -8.22 5.03
CA HIS A 147 8.76 -6.94 4.85
C HIS A 147 7.94 -5.74 5.32
N LEU A 148 6.73 -5.99 5.83
CA LEU A 148 5.81 -4.96 6.25
C LEU A 148 6.31 -4.25 7.52
N ARG A 149 6.45 -2.93 7.44
CA ARG A 149 6.96 -2.08 8.54
C ARG A 149 5.94 -1.07 9.04
N SER A 150 5.05 -0.60 8.18
CA SER A 150 3.99 0.32 8.56
C SER A 150 2.62 -0.05 8.00
N VAL A 151 1.57 0.34 8.72
CA VAL A 151 0.17 0.17 8.30
C VAL A 151 -0.55 1.50 8.42
N VAL A 152 -1.24 1.89 7.37
CA VAL A 152 -2.14 3.04 7.36
C VAL A 152 -3.58 2.54 7.53
N LEU A 153 -4.21 2.89 8.64
CA LEU A 153 -5.63 2.64 8.88
C LEU A 153 -6.43 3.73 8.16
N VAL A 154 -7.06 3.37 7.05
CA VAL A 154 -7.73 4.29 6.15
C VAL A 154 -9.23 4.35 6.46
N GLY A 155 -9.68 5.46 7.04
CA GLY A 155 -11.05 5.68 7.48
C GLY A 155 -11.30 5.30 8.95
N ASN A 156 -12.41 5.77 9.50
CA ASN A 156 -12.70 5.66 10.94
C ASN A 156 -12.88 4.22 11.42
N ASN A 157 -13.46 3.36 10.60
CA ASN A 157 -13.70 1.99 11.00
C ASN A 157 -12.45 1.11 10.93
N ALA A 158 -11.52 1.40 10.03
CA ALA A 158 -10.22 0.72 9.97
C ALA A 158 -9.42 0.90 11.28
N LYS A 159 -9.64 1.99 12.01
CA LYS A 159 -9.02 2.25 13.34
C LYS A 159 -9.28 1.14 14.36
N LYS A 160 -10.37 0.38 14.19
CA LYS A 160 -10.71 -0.76 15.06
C LYS A 160 -9.70 -1.91 14.96
N ALA A 161 -8.89 -1.95 13.91
CA ALA A 161 -7.79 -2.92 13.74
C ALA A 161 -6.48 -2.51 14.43
N ARG A 162 -6.42 -1.31 15.04
CA ARG A 162 -5.19 -0.76 15.63
C ARG A 162 -4.48 -1.73 16.56
N SER A 163 -5.18 -2.30 17.53
CA SER A 163 -4.57 -3.20 18.52
C SER A 163 -3.99 -4.46 17.90
N VAL A 164 -4.62 -4.99 16.85
CA VAL A 164 -4.13 -6.16 16.11
C VAL A 164 -2.81 -5.83 15.42
N VAL A 165 -2.72 -4.66 14.80
CA VAL A 165 -1.50 -4.23 14.11
C VAL A 165 -0.40 -3.88 15.10
N GLU A 166 -0.69 -3.12 16.17
CA GLU A 166 0.31 -2.74 17.18
C GLU A 166 0.94 -3.97 17.87
N ALA A 167 0.17 -5.05 18.04
CA ALA A 167 0.67 -6.31 18.59
C ALA A 167 1.78 -6.97 17.71
N THR A 168 1.90 -6.57 16.44
CA THR A 168 2.97 -7.05 15.53
C THR A 168 4.27 -6.24 15.63
N GLY A 169 4.27 -5.10 16.35
CA GLY A 169 5.40 -4.18 16.41
C GLY A 169 5.51 -3.23 15.20
N MET A 170 4.60 -3.31 14.24
CA MET A 170 4.54 -2.39 13.09
C MET A 170 4.10 -1.00 13.50
N GLN A 171 4.54 0.01 12.76
CA GLN A 171 4.13 1.39 12.97
C GLN A 171 2.71 1.63 12.43
N VAL A 172 1.84 2.21 13.25
CA VAL A 172 0.44 2.44 12.88
C VAL A 172 0.18 3.92 12.62
N PHE A 173 -0.27 4.21 11.41
CA PHE A 173 -0.70 5.53 10.96
C PHE A 173 -2.21 5.53 10.73
N GLU A 174 -2.81 6.72 10.77
CA GLU A 174 -4.23 6.90 10.43
C GLU A 174 -4.36 7.88 9.28
N SER A 175 -5.35 7.65 8.44
CA SER A 175 -5.71 8.57 7.38
C SER A 175 -7.21 8.60 7.13
N ALA A 176 -7.70 9.68 6.53
CA ALA A 176 -9.07 9.74 6.07
C ALA A 176 -9.27 8.84 4.83
N HIS A 177 -10.48 8.34 4.64
CA HIS A 177 -10.79 7.54 3.45
C HIS A 177 -10.83 8.44 2.20
N PRO A 178 -10.25 8.04 1.06
CA PRO A 178 -10.30 8.79 -0.19
C PRO A 178 -11.67 8.63 -0.89
N SER A 179 -12.77 9.00 -0.20
CA SER A 179 -14.13 9.02 -0.78
C SER A 179 -14.64 10.43 -1.08
N ALA A 180 -15.56 10.53 -2.05
CA ALA A 180 -16.26 11.78 -2.36
C ALA A 180 -16.97 12.37 -1.13
N GLN A 181 -17.44 11.52 -0.21
CA GLN A 181 -18.03 11.94 1.06
C GLN A 181 -17.03 12.72 1.93
N VAL A 182 -15.81 12.20 2.10
CA VAL A 182 -14.76 12.92 2.86
C VAL A 182 -14.36 14.20 2.12
N ARG A 183 -14.19 14.14 0.79
CA ARG A 183 -13.86 15.32 -0.02
C ARG A 183 -14.87 16.46 0.15
N GLY A 184 -16.17 16.13 0.17
CA GLY A 184 -17.25 17.10 0.32
C GLY A 184 -17.45 17.57 1.76
N ALA A 185 -17.49 16.65 2.72
CA ALA A 185 -17.82 16.97 4.11
C ALA A 185 -16.63 17.47 4.94
N ASN A 186 -15.40 17.08 4.59
CA ASN A 186 -14.20 17.43 5.34
C ASN A 186 -12.97 17.61 4.43
N ARG A 187 -12.98 18.71 3.67
CA ARG A 187 -11.92 19.05 2.72
C ARG A 187 -10.53 19.13 3.36
N ARG A 188 -10.43 19.63 4.60
CA ARG A 188 -9.15 19.69 5.32
C ARG A 188 -8.56 18.30 5.54
N LEU A 189 -9.35 17.32 5.95
CA LEU A 189 -8.86 15.94 6.09
C LEU A 189 -8.48 15.33 4.74
N TRP A 190 -9.27 15.59 3.70
CA TRP A 190 -8.97 15.16 2.33
C TRP A 190 -7.61 15.64 1.84
N ASP A 191 -7.33 16.94 2.00
CA ASP A 191 -6.07 17.55 1.52
C ASP A 191 -4.84 17.05 2.31
N GLN A 192 -5.02 16.50 3.51
CA GLN A 192 -3.93 15.93 4.34
C GLN A 192 -3.54 14.49 3.96
N ILE A 193 -4.37 13.79 3.18
CA ILE A 193 -4.16 12.37 2.87
C ILE A 193 -2.76 12.10 2.27
N PRO A 194 -2.28 12.84 1.24
CA PRO A 194 -0.96 12.58 0.65
C PRO A 194 0.19 12.71 1.66
N ASP A 195 0.17 13.74 2.50
CA ASP A 195 1.24 13.97 3.47
C ASP A 195 1.25 12.89 4.57
N GLN A 196 0.08 12.42 5.00
CA GLN A 196 -0.03 11.31 5.95
C GLN A 196 0.55 10.03 5.37
N TRP A 197 0.22 9.73 4.11
CA TRP A 197 0.71 8.53 3.41
C TRP A 197 2.22 8.61 3.16
N ARG A 198 2.75 9.80 2.81
CA ARG A 198 4.18 10.03 2.66
C ARG A 198 4.93 9.75 3.97
N ARG A 199 4.44 10.27 5.10
CA ARG A 199 5.05 10.01 6.42
C ARG A 199 5.04 8.54 6.78
N ALA A 200 3.94 7.84 6.51
CA ALA A 200 3.83 6.41 6.80
C ALA A 200 4.84 5.57 6.00
N TYR A 201 5.08 5.93 4.74
CA TYR A 201 6.07 5.27 3.89
C TYR A 201 7.52 5.66 4.24
N GLN A 202 7.79 6.92 4.56
CA GLN A 202 9.12 7.32 5.04
C GLN A 202 9.50 6.60 6.35
N ALA A 203 8.51 6.39 7.23
CA ALA A 203 8.70 5.64 8.46
C ALA A 203 8.97 4.16 8.19
N SER A 204 8.31 3.53 7.20
CA SER A 204 8.65 2.15 6.80
C SER A 204 10.09 2.02 6.33
N ASN A 205 10.63 3.02 5.62
CA ASN A 205 12.00 2.95 5.11
C ASN A 205 13.09 3.25 6.16
N THR A 206 12.72 3.79 7.32
CA THR A 206 13.69 4.12 8.37
C THR A 206 14.09 2.86 9.13
N LYS A 207 15.33 2.41 8.99
CA LYS A 207 15.90 1.37 9.87
C LYS A 207 15.93 1.92 11.30
N PHE A 208 15.11 1.38 12.19
CA PHE A 208 15.34 1.53 13.62
C PHE A 208 16.59 0.74 13.99
N THR A 209 17.74 1.40 14.09
CA THR A 209 18.88 0.86 14.84
C THR A 209 18.55 1.04 16.32
N TYR A 210 18.18 -0.05 16.98
CA TYR A 210 18.11 -0.08 18.44
C TYR A 210 19.56 -0.01 18.96
N THR A 211 20.06 1.18 19.30
CA THR A 211 21.26 1.30 20.12
C THR A 211 20.83 1.23 21.57
N ALA A 212 20.79 0.01 22.11
CA ALA A 212 20.79 -0.18 23.54
C ALA A 212 22.21 -0.57 23.95
N ASP A 213 22.81 0.24 24.80
CA ASP A 213 23.97 -0.10 25.61
C ASP A 213 23.75 -1.46 26.28
N SER A 214 24.22 -2.53 25.63
CA SER A 214 24.43 -3.83 26.25
C SER A 214 25.37 -4.61 25.34
N ASN A 215 26.57 -4.86 25.85
CA ASN A 215 27.57 -5.71 25.21
C ASN A 215 26.98 -7.09 24.91
N LEU A 216 26.82 -7.40 23.64
CA LEU A 216 26.87 -8.78 23.14
C LEU A 216 27.48 -8.75 21.74
N SER A 217 28.64 -9.38 21.62
CA SER A 217 29.29 -9.71 20.35
C SER A 217 28.36 -10.61 19.55
N VAL A 218 27.93 -10.14 18.38
CA VAL A 218 27.17 -10.93 17.41
C VAL A 218 28.14 -11.41 16.33
N GLU A 219 28.42 -12.71 16.30
CA GLU A 219 28.98 -13.33 15.10
C GLU A 219 27.88 -13.41 14.03
N ALA A 220 28.07 -12.65 12.94
CA ALA A 220 27.21 -12.72 11.77
C ALA A 220 27.41 -14.04 11.02
N LYS A 221 26.32 -14.76 10.70
CA LYS A 221 26.38 -15.86 9.73
C LYS A 221 26.59 -15.28 8.32
N PRO A 222 27.46 -15.89 7.50
CA PRO A 222 27.75 -15.37 6.17
C PRO A 222 26.54 -15.48 5.23
N SER A 223 26.42 -14.49 4.35
CA SER A 223 25.43 -14.39 3.27
C SER A 223 25.53 -15.61 2.31
N PRO A 224 24.40 -16.15 1.81
CA PRO A 224 24.40 -17.27 0.86
C PRO A 224 25.12 -16.96 -0.48
N ASP A 225 25.38 -15.69 -0.79
CA ASP A 225 25.97 -15.26 -2.07
C ASP A 225 27.43 -14.77 -1.98
N GLY A 226 28.10 -14.95 -0.83
CA GLY A 226 29.53 -14.60 -0.67
C GLY A 226 29.87 -13.09 -0.75
N ILE A 227 28.87 -12.22 -0.85
CA ILE A 227 29.06 -10.76 -0.83
C ILE A 227 29.34 -10.34 0.62
N SER A 228 30.49 -9.69 0.85
CA SER A 228 30.86 -9.19 2.18
C SER A 228 29.87 -8.13 2.68
N GLU A 229 29.65 -8.09 4.00
CA GLU A 229 28.84 -7.06 4.66
C GLU A 229 29.31 -5.64 4.28
N GLN A 230 30.62 -5.45 4.16
CA GLN A 230 31.23 -4.18 3.76
C GLN A 230 30.81 -3.76 2.34
N THR A 231 30.78 -4.69 1.39
CA THR A 231 30.31 -4.43 0.03
C THR A 231 28.82 -4.08 -0.02
N LEU A 232 27.99 -4.71 0.82
CA LEU A 232 26.57 -4.37 0.93
C LEU A 232 26.38 -2.95 1.51
N LEU A 233 27.14 -2.62 2.56
CA LEU A 233 27.13 -1.28 3.16
C LEU A 233 27.56 -0.19 2.17
N GLU A 234 28.59 -0.46 1.36
CA GLU A 234 29.05 0.45 0.30
C GLU A 234 28.00 0.66 -0.78
N ARG A 235 27.30 -0.41 -1.21
CA ARG A 235 26.20 -0.30 -2.19
C ARG A 235 25.03 0.52 -1.67
N VAL A 236 24.66 0.33 -0.39
CA VAL A 236 23.60 1.11 0.25
C VAL A 236 23.99 2.58 0.35
N ARG A 237 25.22 2.89 0.78
CA ARG A 237 25.74 4.28 0.80
C ARG A 237 25.74 4.92 -0.58
N ALA A 238 26.17 4.19 -1.61
CA ALA A 238 26.18 4.68 -2.98
C ALA A 238 24.76 4.88 -3.55
N ALA A 239 23.78 4.06 -3.15
CA ALA A 239 22.38 4.29 -3.50
C ALA A 239 21.80 5.53 -2.80
N GLN A 240 22.14 5.72 -1.51
CA GLN A 240 21.70 6.87 -0.74
C GLN A 240 22.30 8.19 -1.26
N ALA A 241 23.59 8.21 -1.59
CA ALA A 241 24.22 9.39 -2.20
C ALA A 241 23.60 9.77 -3.56
N ARG A 242 23.22 8.77 -4.39
CA ARG A 242 22.49 9.01 -5.64
C ARG A 242 21.10 9.60 -5.40
N TYR A 243 20.40 9.12 -4.38
CA TYR A 243 19.10 9.66 -4.00
C TYR A 243 19.21 11.10 -3.50
N GLU A 244 20.18 11.40 -2.65
CA GLU A 244 20.43 12.76 -2.15
C GLU A 244 20.76 13.75 -3.28
N ALA A 245 21.55 13.32 -4.28
CA ALA A 245 21.85 14.14 -5.45
C ALA A 245 20.59 14.48 -6.27
N VAL A 246 19.72 13.50 -6.53
CA VAL A 246 18.44 13.71 -7.23
C VAL A 246 17.52 14.66 -6.43
N LEU A 247 17.52 14.56 -5.10
CA LEU A 247 16.73 15.43 -4.24
C LEU A 247 17.18 16.90 -4.34
N VAL A 248 18.50 17.13 -4.36
CA VAL A 248 19.08 18.48 -4.52
C VAL A 248 18.71 19.09 -5.88
N GLU A 249 18.79 18.31 -6.96
CA GLU A 249 18.38 18.76 -8.30
C GLU A 249 16.88 19.09 -8.35
N TYR A 250 16.05 18.27 -7.73
CA TYR A 250 14.61 18.50 -7.62
C TYR A 250 14.28 19.77 -6.84
N GLU A 251 14.96 20.02 -5.72
CA GLU A 251 14.78 21.22 -4.91
C GLU A 251 15.22 22.49 -5.66
N ALA A 252 16.30 22.42 -6.43
CA ALA A 252 16.75 23.51 -7.31
C ALA A 252 15.71 23.82 -8.39
N ALA A 253 15.20 22.81 -9.10
CA ALA A 253 14.15 22.99 -10.10
C ALA A 253 12.86 23.58 -9.50
N CYS A 254 12.49 23.15 -8.28
CA CYS A 254 11.36 23.73 -7.55
C CYS A 254 11.60 25.20 -7.19
N ALA A 255 12.84 25.59 -6.86
CA ALA A 255 13.18 26.98 -6.56
C ALA A 255 13.11 27.88 -7.81
N GLU A 256 13.63 27.40 -8.95
CA GLU A 256 13.53 28.09 -10.23
C GLU A 256 12.08 28.31 -10.66
N LEU A 257 11.23 27.28 -10.52
CA LEU A 257 9.80 27.39 -10.83
C LEU A 257 9.10 28.45 -9.97
N ARG A 258 9.43 28.53 -8.67
CA ARG A 258 8.88 29.56 -7.77
C ARG A 258 9.33 30.96 -8.15
N GLN A 259 10.59 31.13 -8.57
CA GLN A 259 11.10 32.43 -9.04
C GLN A 259 10.37 32.87 -10.31
N PHE A 260 10.21 31.97 -11.28
CA PHE A 260 9.48 32.23 -12.52
C PHE A 260 8.02 32.66 -12.26
N GLN A 261 7.33 31.95 -11.36
CA GLN A 261 5.95 32.29 -10.97
C GLN A 261 5.86 33.66 -10.27
N ALA A 262 6.80 33.98 -9.39
CA ALA A 262 6.83 35.27 -8.68
C ALA A 262 7.22 36.48 -9.58
N GLU A 263 7.81 36.23 -10.74
CA GLU A 263 8.10 37.26 -11.75
C GLU A 263 6.92 37.45 -12.71
N GLY A 264 6.20 36.38 -13.05
CA GLY A 264 4.98 36.44 -13.86
C GLY A 264 3.83 37.20 -13.20
N ASP A 265 3.71 37.15 -11.86
CA ASP A 265 2.68 37.88 -11.10
C ASP A 265 2.97 39.39 -10.92
N ARG A 266 4.10 39.89 -11.43
CA ARG A 266 4.50 41.31 -11.34
C ARG A 266 4.35 42.10 -12.65
N GLY A 267 3.86 41.49 -13.73
CA GLY A 267 3.56 42.12 -15.02
C GLY A 267 2.07 42.17 -15.31
#